data_AF-A0A4Q7DUI7-F1
#
_entry.id   AF-A0A4Q7DUI7-F1
#
_cell.length_a   1.000
_cell.length_b   1.000
_cell.length_c   1.000
_cell.angle_alpha   90.00
_cell.angle_beta   90.00
_cell.angle_gamma   90.00
#
_symmetry.space_group_name_H-M   'P 1'
#
loop_
_entity.id
_entity.type
_entity.pdbx_description
1 polymer ?
#
loop_
_entity_poly.entity_id
_entity_poly.type
_entity_poly.pdbx_seq_one_letter_code
_entity_poly.pdbx_strand_id
1 'polypeptide(L)'
;MTEQIEEVPAELIQTRVYELRPNETMRRVLDEACDYRRYQGLALWNEMYKARQALKSSLASDSKKLTEEQKVLIKEKPSPSERRVRNMLVADKKDWQYTQSARILQLAISDLGKAWNNFFDKAQPGWGKPKFRSKREARQGFKSD
;
A
#
# COMPACT_ATOMS: atom_id res chain seq x y z
N MET A 1 -1.23 -0.38 76.85
CA MET A 1 -0.41 -0.99 75.79
C MET A 1 -0.75 -0.26 74.51
N THR A 2 0.16 0.58 74.00
CA THR A 2 -0.05 1.33 72.76
C THR A 2 0.49 0.50 71.60
N GLU A 3 -0.41 0.02 70.74
CA GLU A 3 -0.07 -0.62 69.48
C GLU A 3 0.61 0.39 68.55
N GLN A 4 1.83 0.07 68.12
CA GLN A 4 2.51 0.81 67.06
C GLN A 4 1.98 0.29 65.73
N ILE A 5 1.28 1.16 64.99
CA ILE A 5 0.88 0.89 63.61
C ILE A 5 2.12 1.11 62.75
N GLU A 6 2.71 0.02 62.24
CA GLU A 6 3.74 0.10 61.20
C GLU A 6 3.10 0.62 59.91
N GLU A 7 3.41 1.86 59.53
CA GLU A 7 3.05 2.40 58.22
C GLU A 7 3.84 1.67 57.13
N VAL A 8 3.14 0.87 56.31
CA VAL A 8 3.71 0.22 55.13
C VAL A 8 4.11 1.31 54.12
N PRO A 9 5.39 1.39 53.70
CA PRO A 9 5.85 2.46 52.82
C PRO A 9 5.13 2.39 51.47
N ALA A 10 4.49 3.48 51.08
CA ALA A 10 3.81 3.62 49.80
C ALA A 10 4.79 3.30 48.65
N GLU A 11 4.52 2.23 47.90
CA GLU A 11 5.36 1.82 46.77
C GLU A 11 5.41 2.93 45.71
N LEU A 12 6.58 3.56 45.60
CA LEU A 12 6.85 4.61 44.62
C LEU A 12 7.05 3.97 43.23
N ILE A 13 5.99 3.91 42.43
CA ILE A 13 6.08 3.48 41.03
C ILE A 13 6.68 4.62 40.19
N GLN A 14 7.96 4.49 39.84
CA GLN A 14 8.64 5.42 38.92
C GLN A 14 8.53 4.96 37.46
N THR A 15 7.85 5.74 36.64
CA THR A 15 7.79 5.51 35.19
C THR A 15 9.05 6.05 34.52
N ARG A 16 9.80 5.19 33.81
CA ARG A 16 10.94 5.60 32.98
C ARG A 16 10.57 5.51 31.50
N VAL A 17 10.90 6.57 30.76
CA VAL A 17 10.69 6.63 29.30
C VAL A 17 12.03 6.38 28.61
N TYR A 18 12.04 5.45 27.66
CA TYR A 18 13.22 5.14 26.85
C TYR A 18 12.93 5.37 25.37
N GLU A 19 13.87 5.98 24.64
CA GLU A 19 13.82 6.06 23.19
C GLU A 19 14.45 4.78 22.60
N LEU A 20 13.64 3.94 21.97
CA LEU A 20 14.13 2.76 21.28
C LEU A 20 14.51 3.11 19.84
N ARG A 21 15.75 2.77 19.45
CA ARG A 21 16.24 2.92 18.08
C ARG A 21 16.53 1.56 17.45
N PRO A 22 16.21 1.36 16.17
CA PRO A 22 16.56 0.13 15.47
C PRO A 22 18.08 -0.03 15.42
N ASN A 23 18.57 -1.21 15.77
CA ASN A 23 19.96 -1.59 15.52
C ASN A 23 20.19 -1.81 14.01
N GLU A 24 21.43 -2.10 13.61
CA GLU A 24 21.76 -2.25 12.19
C GLU A 24 20.95 -3.34 11.48
N THR A 25 20.77 -4.49 12.12
CA THR A 25 19.98 -5.60 11.58
C THR A 25 18.52 -5.21 11.37
N MET A 26 17.90 -4.56 12.35
CA MET A 26 16.51 -4.09 12.26
C MET A 26 16.34 -3.07 11.14
N ARG A 27 17.31 -2.16 10.93
CA ARG A 27 17.27 -1.20 9.82
C ARG A 27 17.22 -1.90 8.47
N ARG A 28 18.05 -2.94 8.26
CA ARG A 28 18.07 -3.71 7.01
C ARG A 28 16.72 -4.37 6.75
N VAL A 29 16.12 -5.01 7.75
CA VAL A 29 14.79 -5.64 7.65
C VAL A 29 13.71 -4.63 7.28
N LEU A 30 13.73 -3.43 7.89
CA LEU A 30 12.79 -2.36 7.57
C LEU A 30 12.97 -1.83 6.13
N ASP A 31 14.21 -1.69 5.67
CA ASP A 31 14.52 -1.27 4.31
C ASP A 31 14.04 -2.30 3.27
N GLU A 32 14.31 -3.59 3.50
CA GLU A 32 13.83 -4.70 2.65
C GLU A 32 12.30 -4.72 2.57
N ALA A 33 11.64 -4.56 3.71
CA ALA A 33 10.18 -4.51 3.77
C ALA A 33 9.62 -3.27 3.04
N CYS A 34 10.28 -2.11 3.14
CA CYS A 34 9.91 -0.92 2.37
C CYS A 34 10.13 -1.11 0.86
N ASP A 35 11.22 -1.78 0.47
CA ASP A 35 11.48 -2.13 -0.93
C ASP A 35 10.41 -3.06 -1.47
N TYR A 36 10.00 -4.06 -0.67
CA TYR A 36 8.92 -4.96 -1.02
C TYR A 36 7.57 -4.25 -1.16
N ARG A 37 7.26 -3.23 -0.34
CA ARG A 37 6.05 -2.39 -0.54
C ARG A 37 6.04 -1.67 -1.89
N ARG A 38 7.21 -1.31 -2.43
CA ARG A 38 7.32 -0.64 -3.74
C ARG A 38 7.35 -1.63 -4.91
N TYR A 39 7.38 -2.93 -4.62
CA TYR A 39 7.55 -3.97 -5.63
C TYR A 39 6.30 -4.16 -6.49
N GLN A 40 6.47 -3.99 -7.81
CA GLN A 40 5.59 -4.33 -8.94
C GLN A 40 4.15 -3.77 -8.99
N GLY A 41 3.51 -3.46 -7.86
CA GLY A 41 2.09 -3.08 -7.83
C GLY A 41 1.77 -1.83 -8.62
N LEU A 42 2.62 -0.80 -8.54
CA LEU A 42 2.45 0.42 -9.34
C LEU A 42 2.70 0.20 -10.83
N ALA A 43 3.64 -0.68 -11.20
CA ALA A 43 3.94 -0.99 -12.59
C ALA A 43 2.75 -1.70 -13.25
N LEU A 44 2.26 -2.79 -12.63
CA LEU A 44 1.11 -3.54 -13.11
C LEU A 44 -0.15 -2.67 -13.22
N TRP A 45 -0.42 -1.84 -12.20
CA TRP A 45 -1.55 -0.93 -12.23
C TRP A 45 -1.44 0.08 -13.39
N ASN A 46 -0.25 0.63 -13.62
CA ASN A 46 -0.01 1.56 -14.72
C ASN A 46 -0.20 0.91 -16.09
N GLU A 47 0.24 -0.32 -16.28
CA GLU A 47 0.03 -1.09 -17.51
C GLU A 47 -1.45 -1.30 -17.79
N MET A 48 -2.20 -1.76 -16.79
CA MET A 48 -3.65 -1.91 -16.89
C MET A 48 -4.35 -0.58 -17.21
N TYR A 49 -3.94 0.50 -16.55
CA TYR A 49 -4.49 1.83 -16.80
C TYR A 49 -4.21 2.31 -18.23
N LYS A 50 -2.96 2.17 -18.73
CA LYS A 50 -2.59 2.52 -20.10
C LYS A 50 -3.37 1.69 -21.13
N ALA A 51 -3.46 0.37 -20.91
CA ALA A 51 -4.22 -0.52 -21.79
C ALA A 51 -5.71 -0.13 -21.84
N ARG A 52 -6.30 0.24 -20.70
CA ARG A 52 -7.68 0.71 -20.63
C ARG A 52 -7.89 2.03 -21.35
N GLN A 53 -6.95 2.97 -21.22
CA GLN A 53 -7.02 4.26 -21.89
C GLN A 53 -6.89 4.12 -23.41
N ALA A 54 -5.93 3.30 -23.89
CA ALA A 54 -5.77 3.01 -25.31
C ALA A 54 -7.03 2.38 -25.93
N LEU A 55 -7.65 1.44 -25.20
CA LEU A 55 -8.91 0.83 -25.63
C LEU A 55 -10.07 1.85 -25.64
N LYS A 56 -10.15 2.74 -24.65
CA LYS A 56 -11.17 3.80 -24.65
C LYS A 56 -10.99 4.74 -25.83
N SER A 57 -9.76 5.12 -26.17
CA SER A 57 -9.51 5.99 -27.34
C SER A 57 -9.86 5.31 -28.65
N SER A 58 -9.61 4.00 -28.80
CA SER A 58 -9.99 3.28 -30.03
C SER A 58 -11.50 3.06 -30.16
N LEU A 59 -12.22 3.08 -29.04
CA LEU A 59 -13.67 2.89 -28.96
C LEU A 59 -14.47 4.20 -28.95
N ALA A 60 -13.79 5.34 -28.99
CA ALA A 60 -14.45 6.64 -29.04
C ALA A 60 -15.13 6.82 -30.41
N SER A 61 -16.39 6.39 -30.49
CA SER A 61 -17.30 6.68 -31.61
C SER A 61 -18.34 7.72 -31.17
N ASP A 62 -18.88 8.46 -32.14
CA ASP A 62 -19.94 9.45 -31.90
C ASP A 62 -21.26 8.82 -31.41
N SER A 63 -21.37 7.48 -31.48
CA SER A 63 -22.52 6.74 -30.99
C SER A 63 -22.53 6.63 -29.45
N LYS A 64 -23.61 7.14 -28.85
CA LYS A 64 -23.85 7.08 -27.38
C LYS A 64 -23.98 5.64 -26.83
N LYS A 65 -24.19 4.64 -27.68
CA LYS A 65 -24.34 3.23 -27.29
C LYS A 65 -23.18 2.39 -27.83
N LEU A 66 -22.55 1.65 -26.92
CA LEU A 66 -21.57 0.62 -27.28
C LEU A 66 -22.25 -0.56 -27.98
N THR A 67 -21.62 -1.08 -29.04
CA THR A 67 -22.01 -2.36 -29.64
C THR A 67 -21.64 -3.52 -28.71
N GLU A 68 -22.27 -4.69 -28.88
CA GLU A 68 -21.99 -5.87 -28.05
C GLU A 68 -20.52 -6.31 -28.13
N GLU A 69 -19.92 -6.24 -29.32
CA GLU A 69 -18.50 -6.53 -29.53
C GLU A 69 -17.59 -5.61 -28.72
N GLN A 70 -17.91 -4.30 -28.69
CA GLN A 70 -17.17 -3.32 -27.89
C GLN A 70 -17.31 -3.60 -26.38
N LYS A 71 -18.46 -4.10 -25.92
CA LYS A 71 -18.66 -4.50 -24.52
C LYS A 71 -17.82 -5.73 -24.16
N VAL A 72 -17.71 -6.71 -25.07
CA VAL A 72 -16.82 -7.87 -24.89
C VAL A 72 -15.36 -7.44 -24.75
N LEU A 73 -14.88 -6.58 -25.65
CA LEU A 73 -13.52 -6.00 -25.59
C LEU A 73 -13.24 -5.25 -24.27
N ILE A 74 -14.23 -4.48 -23.80
CA ILE A 74 -14.15 -3.80 -22.50
C ILE A 74 -14.04 -4.78 -21.32
N LYS A 75 -14.69 -5.95 -21.43
CA LYS A 75 -14.67 -6.97 -20.39
C LYS A 75 -13.32 -7.69 -20.34
N GLU A 76 -12.68 -7.89 -21.50
CA GLU A 76 -11.34 -8.47 -21.61
C GLU A 76 -10.24 -7.60 -20.99
N LYS A 77 -10.31 -6.27 -21.19
CA LYS A 77 -9.34 -5.32 -20.61
C LYS A 77 -10.02 -4.42 -19.58
N PRO A 78 -10.31 -4.93 -18.38
CA PRO A 78 -11.03 -4.18 -17.38
C PRO A 78 -10.22 -3.01 -16.81
N SER A 79 -10.93 -2.03 -16.23
CA SER A 79 -10.29 -0.99 -15.43
C SER A 79 -9.51 -1.61 -14.26
N PRO A 80 -8.31 -1.09 -13.93
CA PRO A 80 -7.59 -1.52 -12.74
C PRO A 80 -8.40 -1.26 -11.48
N SER A 81 -8.29 -2.18 -10.52
CA SER A 81 -8.87 -2.07 -9.19
C SER A 81 -7.96 -2.74 -8.18
N GLU A 82 -8.08 -2.33 -6.91
CA GLU A 82 -7.27 -2.88 -5.82
C GLU A 82 -7.33 -4.41 -5.78
N ARG A 83 -8.55 -4.95 -5.80
CA ARG A 83 -8.78 -6.41 -5.77
C ARG A 83 -8.14 -7.10 -6.96
N ARG A 84 -8.25 -6.54 -8.17
CA ARG A 84 -7.68 -7.13 -9.38
C ARG A 84 -6.17 -7.18 -9.33
N VAL A 85 -5.54 -6.03 -9.08
CA VAL A 85 -4.08 -5.92 -9.02
C VAL A 85 -3.52 -6.81 -7.91
N ARG A 86 -4.18 -6.84 -6.74
CA ARG A 86 -3.82 -7.77 -5.65
C ARG A 86 -3.91 -9.22 -6.07
N ASN A 87 -5.01 -9.65 -6.67
CA ASN A 87 -5.18 -11.05 -7.05
C ASN A 87 -4.16 -11.48 -8.11
N MET A 88 -3.84 -10.60 -9.07
CA MET A 88 -2.81 -10.88 -10.08
C MET A 88 -1.41 -11.01 -9.46
N LEU A 89 -1.01 -10.10 -8.57
CA LEU A 89 0.29 -10.19 -7.90
C LEU A 89 0.36 -11.40 -6.95
N VAL A 90 -0.75 -11.77 -6.31
CA VAL A 90 -0.81 -12.96 -5.46
C VAL A 90 -0.71 -14.25 -6.29
N ALA A 91 -1.31 -14.27 -7.49
CA ALA A 91 -1.24 -15.42 -8.40
C ALA A 91 0.17 -15.58 -9.01
N ASP A 92 0.87 -14.49 -9.30
CA ASP A 92 2.25 -14.49 -9.83
C ASP A 92 3.31 -14.26 -8.73
N LYS A 93 3.07 -14.81 -7.54
CA LYS A 93 4.06 -14.76 -6.46
C LYS A 93 5.29 -15.58 -6.84
N LYS A 94 6.46 -15.00 -6.60
CA LYS A 94 7.75 -15.69 -6.72
C LYS A 94 8.12 -16.35 -5.40
N ASP A 95 8.93 -17.41 -5.43
CA ASP A 95 9.31 -18.18 -4.25
C ASP A 95 9.89 -17.33 -3.13
N TRP A 96 10.76 -16.37 -3.47
CA TRP A 96 11.34 -15.45 -2.50
C TRP A 96 10.30 -14.51 -1.86
N GLN A 97 9.14 -14.27 -2.47
CA GLN A 97 8.10 -13.43 -1.85
C GLN A 97 7.40 -14.15 -0.69
N TYR A 98 7.50 -15.47 -0.59
CA TYR A 98 6.93 -16.23 0.52
C TYR A 98 7.75 -16.08 1.81
N THR A 99 9.00 -15.64 1.72
CA THR A 99 9.78 -15.26 2.92
C THR A 99 9.37 -13.89 3.46
N GLN A 100 8.63 -13.10 2.68
CA GLN A 100 8.12 -11.78 3.04
C GLN A 100 6.66 -11.85 3.50
N SER A 101 6.26 -10.93 4.39
CA SER A 101 4.88 -10.89 4.86
C SER A 101 3.91 -10.54 3.73
N ALA A 102 2.91 -11.41 3.52
CA ALA A 102 1.84 -11.17 2.55
C ALA A 102 1.04 -9.90 2.87
N ARG A 103 0.96 -9.51 4.15
CA ARG A 103 0.22 -8.33 4.61
C ARG A 103 0.82 -7.03 4.06
N ILE A 104 2.15 -6.98 3.96
CA ILE A 104 2.90 -5.84 3.42
C ILE A 104 2.46 -5.54 1.99
N LEU A 105 2.41 -6.57 1.13
CA LEU A 105 1.95 -6.46 -0.26
C LEU A 105 0.48 -6.01 -0.33
N GLN A 106 -0.39 -6.60 0.48
CA GLN A 106 -1.82 -6.26 0.49
C GLN A 106 -2.05 -4.78 0.89
N LEU A 107 -1.36 -4.31 1.94
CA LEU A 107 -1.44 -2.93 2.40
C LEU A 107 -0.89 -1.96 1.35
N ALA A 108 0.22 -2.31 0.67
CA ALA A 108 0.78 -1.49 -0.39
C ALA A 108 -0.21 -1.30 -1.55
N ILE A 109 -0.90 -2.37 -1.96
CA ILE A 109 -1.90 -2.31 -3.04
C ILE A 109 -3.14 -1.54 -2.61
N SER A 110 -3.58 -1.68 -1.36
CA SER A 110 -4.72 -0.91 -0.83
C SER A 110 -4.43 0.59 -0.75
N ASP A 111 -3.25 0.97 -0.24
CA ASP A 111 -2.81 2.37 -0.24
C ASP A 111 -2.73 2.93 -1.67
N LEU A 112 -2.24 2.12 -2.61
CA LEU A 112 -2.18 2.50 -4.02
C LEU A 112 -3.58 2.65 -4.63
N GLY A 113 -4.54 1.78 -4.30
CA GLY A 113 -5.93 1.90 -4.72
C GLY A 113 -6.58 3.18 -4.24
N LYS A 114 -6.37 3.56 -2.97
CA LYS A 114 -6.82 4.86 -2.43
C LYS A 114 -6.20 6.03 -3.18
N ALA A 115 -4.90 5.98 -3.47
CA ALA A 115 -4.21 7.03 -4.21
C ALA A 115 -4.77 7.18 -5.64
N TRP A 116 -5.11 6.08 -6.32
CA TRP A 116 -5.75 6.13 -7.63
C TRP A 116 -7.18 6.65 -7.59
N ASN A 117 -7.97 6.29 -6.58
CA ASN A 117 -9.31 6.87 -6.40
C ASN A 117 -9.21 8.39 -6.22
N ASN A 118 -8.30 8.86 -5.36
CA ASN A 118 -8.04 10.29 -5.18
C ASN A 118 -7.59 10.99 -6.47
N PHE A 119 -6.83 10.30 -7.32
CA PHE A 119 -6.44 10.83 -8.64
C PHE A 119 -7.63 11.01 -9.57
N PHE A 120 -8.60 10.10 -9.56
CA PHE A 120 -9.81 10.22 -10.38
C PHE A 120 -10.79 11.26 -9.84
N ASP A 121 -10.96 11.33 -8.52
CA ASP A 121 -11.90 12.24 -7.87
C ASP A 121 -11.33 13.66 -7.65
N LYS A 122 -10.02 13.85 -7.93
CA LYS A 122 -9.27 15.12 -7.74
C LYS A 122 -9.46 15.75 -6.36
N ALA A 123 -9.69 14.94 -5.34
CA ALA A 123 -10.13 15.39 -4.03
C ALA A 123 -9.03 16.08 -3.18
N GLN A 124 -7.74 15.91 -3.52
CA GLN A 124 -6.63 16.41 -2.70
C GLN A 124 -5.89 17.61 -3.34
N PRO A 125 -5.43 18.59 -2.52
CA PRO A 125 -4.54 19.64 -2.99
C PRO A 125 -3.20 19.05 -3.45
N GLY A 126 -2.67 19.53 -4.58
CA GLY A 126 -1.49 18.94 -5.23
C GLY A 126 -1.80 17.62 -5.96
N TRP A 127 -3.05 17.44 -6.42
CA TRP A 127 -3.51 16.24 -7.12
C TRP A 127 -2.59 15.88 -8.29
N GLY A 128 -2.38 14.58 -8.47
CA GLY A 128 -1.51 14.08 -9.53
C GLY A 128 -1.51 12.57 -9.57
N LYS A 129 -0.93 12.03 -10.63
CA LYS A 129 -0.84 10.59 -10.81
C LYS A 129 -0.02 9.95 -9.67
N PRO A 130 -0.48 8.84 -9.07
CA PRO A 130 0.25 8.18 -8.00
C PRO A 130 1.66 7.76 -8.43
N LYS A 131 2.64 8.02 -7.58
CA LYS A 131 4.03 7.59 -7.74
C LYS A 131 4.62 7.18 -6.40
N PHE A 132 5.54 6.23 -6.40
CA PHE A 132 6.32 5.95 -5.20
C PHE A 132 7.32 7.07 -4.92
N ARG A 133 7.50 7.34 -3.63
CA ARG A 133 8.53 8.24 -3.11
C ARG A 133 9.92 7.62 -3.32
N SER A 134 10.93 8.46 -3.47
CA SER A 134 12.30 7.97 -3.66
C SER A 134 12.79 7.30 -2.37
N LYS A 135 13.52 6.18 -2.50
CA LYS A 135 14.16 5.51 -1.36
C LYS A 135 15.15 6.43 -0.62
N ARG A 136 15.70 7.43 -1.32
CA ARG A 136 16.65 8.42 -0.78
C ARG A 136 15.99 9.51 0.07
N GLU A 137 14.66 9.56 0.15
CA GLU A 137 13.98 10.52 1.02
C GLU A 137 14.29 10.25 2.49
N ALA A 138 14.49 11.32 3.26
CA ALA A 138 14.88 11.27 4.67
C ALA A 138 13.89 10.50 5.56
N ARG A 139 12.65 10.32 5.10
CA ARG A 139 11.62 9.53 5.77
C ARG A 139 10.98 8.57 4.79
N GLN A 140 10.95 7.29 5.16
CA GLN A 140 10.17 6.27 4.46
C GLN A 140 8.96 5.91 5.31
N GLY A 141 7.77 5.90 4.69
CA GLY A 141 6.57 5.41 5.33
C GLY A 141 6.59 3.89 5.39
N PHE A 142 6.50 3.32 6.59
CA PHE A 142 6.40 1.88 6.81
C PHE A 142 5.02 1.55 7.38
N LYS A 143 4.39 0.50 6.85
CA LYS A 143 3.23 -0.14 7.49
C LYS A 143 3.40 -1.66 7.39
N SER A 144 3.39 -2.30 8.54
CA SER A 144 3.21 -3.74 8.70
C SER A 144 1.93 -4.01 9.49
N ASP A 145 1.65 -5.28 9.77
CA ASP A 145 0.60 -5.69 10.70
C ASP A 145 0.82 -5.09 12.10
#